data_AF-A0A8J3VHU8-F1
#
_entry.id   AF-A0A8J3VHU8-F1
#
_cell.length_a   1.000
_cell.length_b   1.000
_cell.length_c   1.000
_cell.angle_alpha   90.00
_cell.angle_beta   90.00
_cell.angle_gamma   90.00
#
_symmetry.space_group_name_H-M   'P 1'
#
loop_
_entity.id
_entity.type
_entity.pdbx_description
1 polymer ?
#
loop_
_entity_poly.entity_id
_entity_poly.type
_entity_poly.pdbx_seq_one_letter_code
_entity_poly.pdbx_strand_id
1 'polypeptide(L)' 'MYEFRCGSPVCKTHFTAPTEDALMGQVAEHVVVKHKIPAPTKSLVAFVKANCISQVQSTTKAG' A
#
# COMPACT_ATOMS: atom_id res chain seq x y z
N MET A 1 7.23 4.44 9.74
CA MET A 1 5.88 4.63 9.16
C MET A 1 5.90 4.00 7.78
N TYR A 2 4.78 3.44 7.32
CA TYR A 2 4.68 2.83 5.99
C TYR A 2 3.68 3.63 5.16
N GLU A 3 3.99 3.86 3.89
CA GLU A 3 3.05 4.41 2.92
C GLU A 3 2.73 3.37 1.85
N PHE A 4 1.49 3.41 1.36
CA PHE A 4 1.05 2.68 0.19
C PHE A 4 0.55 3.68 -0.85
N ARG A 5 1.07 3.57 -2.08
CA ARG A 5 0.54 4.27 -3.25
C ARG A 5 0.01 3.27 -4.25
N CYS A 6 -1.27 3.42 -4.62
CA CYS A 6 -1.85 2.55 -5.62
C CYS A 6 -1.14 2.74 -6.97
N GLY A 7 -0.72 1.64 -7.60
CA GLY A 7 -0.03 1.66 -8.89
C GLY A 7 -0.94 1.88 -10.10
N SER A 8 -2.26 2.00 -9.91
CA SER A 8 -3.19 2.22 -11.02
C SER A 8 -3.24 3.71 -11.39
N PRO A 9 -3.08 4.08 -12.68
CA PRO A 9 -3.01 5.48 -13.11
C PRO A 9 -4.30 6.27 -12.86
N VAL A 10 -5.43 5.57 -12.76
CA VAL A 10 -6.74 6.15 -12.43
C VAL A 10 -7.02 6.15 -10.93
N CYS A 11 -6.31 5.32 -10.15
CA CYS A 11 -6.51 5.16 -8.73
C CYS A 11 -5.42 5.91 -7.97
N LYS A 12 -5.69 7.14 -7.58
CA LYS A 12 -4.73 8.00 -6.85
C LYS A 12 -4.79 7.79 -5.33
N THR A 13 -5.20 6.59 -4.89
CA THR A 13 -5.33 6.30 -3.47
C THR A 13 -3.97 6.16 -2.82
N HIS A 14 -3.84 6.80 -1.67
CA HIS A 14 -2.66 6.80 -0.84
C HIS A 14 -3.08 6.50 0.60
N PHE A 15 -2.39 5.54 1.23
CA PHE A 15 -2.59 5.19 2.63
C PHE A 15 -1.27 5.32 3.38
N THR A 16 -1.38 5.64 4.67
CA THR A 16 -0.24 5.61 5.57
C THR A 16 -0.61 4.91 6.86
N ALA A 17 0.30 4.09 7.38
CA ALA A 17 0.07 3.36 8.62
C ALA A 17 1.37 3.24 9.44
N PRO A 18 1.27 3.06 10.77
CA PRO A 18 2.45 2.87 11.61
C PRO A 18 3.16 1.55 11.31
N THR A 19 2.43 0.51 10.92
CA THR A 19 2.94 -0.85 10.64
C THR A 19 2.53 -1.32 9.25
N GLU A 20 3.30 -2.26 8.68
CA GLU A 20 2.99 -2.87 7.39
C GLU A 20 1.67 -3.63 7.43
N ASP A 21 1.39 -4.38 8.49
CA ASP A 21 0.13 -5.15 8.61
C ASP A 21 -1.11 -4.26 8.60
N ALA A 22 -1.06 -3.13 9.32
CA ALA A 22 -2.14 -2.16 9.34
C ALA A 22 -2.34 -1.52 7.95
N LEU A 23 -1.25 -1.28 7.22
CA LEU A 23 -1.32 -0.78 5.84
C LEU A 23 -1.92 -1.83 4.91
N MET A 24 -1.47 -3.08 5.02
CA MET A 24 -1.95 -4.20 4.21
C MET A 24 -3.44 -4.49 4.41
N GLY A 25 -3.98 -4.26 5.62
CA GLY A 25 -5.42 -4.30 5.86
C GLY A 25 -6.19 -3.28 5.02
N GLN A 26 -5.75 -2.02 5.01
CA GLN A 26 -6.37 -0.95 4.19
C GLN A 26 -6.21 -1.23 2.69
N VAL A 27 -5.06 -1.75 2.28
CA VAL A 27 -4.80 -2.12 0.89
C VAL A 27 -5.69 -3.27 0.43
N ALA A 28 -5.91 -4.29 1.27
CA ALA A 28 -6.80 -5.40 0.95
C ALA A 28 -8.24 -4.90 0.73
N GLU A 29 -8.77 -4.09 1.64
CA GLU A 29 -10.11 -3.50 1.50
C GLU A 29 -10.20 -2.64 0.22
N HIS A 30 -9.19 -1.81 -0.03
CA HIS A 30 -9.11 -0.97 -1.21
C HIS A 30 -9.17 -1.78 -2.52
N VAL A 31 -8.40 -2.86 -2.60
CA VAL A 31 -8.36 -3.75 -3.77
C VAL A 31 -9.72 -4.39 -4.02
N VAL A 32 -10.43 -4.79 -2.97
CA VAL A 32 -11.80 -5.34 -3.08
C VAL A 32 -12.80 -4.27 -3.51
N VAL A 33 -12.78 -3.08 -2.90
CA VAL A 33 -13.81 -2.06 -3.12
C VAL A 33 -13.60 -1.28 -4.42
N LYS A 34 -12.37 -0.83 -4.67
CA LYS A 34 -12.01 0.05 -5.81
C LYS A 34 -11.63 -0.72 -7.06
N HIS A 35 -10.92 -1.85 -6.92
CA HIS A 35 -10.52 -2.67 -8.05
C HIS A 35 -11.43 -3.87 -8.29
N LYS A 36 -12.40 -4.15 -7.40
CA LYS A 36 -13.33 -5.29 -7.50
C LYS A 36 -12.59 -6.63 -7.62
N ILE A 37 -11.44 -6.74 -6.95
CA ILE A 37 -10.65 -7.97 -6.88
C ILE A 37 -10.89 -8.58 -5.49
N PRO A 38 -11.84 -9.52 -5.34
CA PRO A 38 -12.22 -10.09 -4.05
C PRO A 38 -11.12 -10.96 -3.43
N ALA A 39 -10.29 -11.60 -4.26
CA ALA A 39 -9.21 -12.47 -3.83
C ALA A 39 -7.92 -12.09 -4.59
N PRO A 40 -7.12 -11.12 -4.07
CA PRO A 40 -5.84 -10.80 -4.68
C PRO A 40 -4.94 -12.04 -4.67
N THR A 41 -4.38 -12.38 -5.83
CA THR A 41 -3.44 -13.49 -5.94
C THR A 41 -2.18 -13.22 -5.13
N LYS A 42 -1.46 -14.28 -4.72
CA LYS A 42 -0.16 -14.14 -4.02
C LYS A 42 0.84 -13.29 -4.81
N SER A 43 0.82 -13.37 -6.14
CA SER A 43 1.66 -12.55 -7.02
C SER A 43 1.29 -11.07 -6.95
N LEU A 44 0.00 -10.73 -6.94
CA LEU A 44 -0.46 -9.34 -6.80
C LEU A 44 -0.07 -8.77 -5.43
N VAL A 45 -0.24 -9.56 -4.37
CA VAL A 45 0.17 -9.16 -3.01
C VAL A 45 1.68 -8.91 -2.95
N ALA A 46 2.50 -9.80 -3.52
CA ALA A 46 3.95 -9.63 -3.58
C ALA A 46 4.35 -8.38 -4.39
N PHE A 47 3.72 -8.16 -5.54
CA PHE A 47 3.94 -6.97 -6.36
C PHE A 47 3.62 -5.68 -5.60
N VAL A 48 2.47 -5.63 -4.93
CA VAL A 48 2.03 -4.51 -4.11
C VAL A 48 3.02 -4.23 -2.98
N LYS A 49 3.46 -5.26 -2.26
CA LYS A 49 4.45 -5.10 -1.19
C LYS A 49 5.79 -4.57 -1.71
N ALA A 50 6.24 -5.06 -2.86
CA ALA A 50 7.55 -4.70 -3.42
C ALA A 50 7.58 -3.33 -4.11
N ASN A 51 6.47 -2.89 -4.71
CA ASN A 51 6.45 -1.70 -5.59
C ASN A 51 5.51 -0.59 -5.11
N CYS A 52 4.45 -0.92 -4.38
CA CYS A 52 3.44 0.03 -3.97
C CYS A 52 3.56 0.43 -2.49
N ILE A 53 4.31 -0.33 -1.68
CA ILE A 53 4.56 -0.03 -0.28
C ILE A 53 6.00 0.48 -0.14
N SER A 54 6.16 1.55 0.65
CA SER A 54 7.47 2.10 0.98
C SER A 54 7.54 2.41 2.47
N GLN A 55 8.67 2.07 3.08
CA GLN A 55 8.92 2.48 4.45
C GLN A 55 9.30 3.96 4.43
N VAL A 56 8.41 4.80 4.94
CA VAL A 56 8.72 6.19 5.23
C VAL A 56 9.57 6.16 6.50
N GLN A 57 10.89 6.12 6.31
CA GLN A 57 11.81 6.54 7.35
C GLN A 57 11.55 8.03 7.55
N SER A 58 11.04 8.40 8.72
CA SER A 58 11.01 9.78 9.19
C SER A 58 12.46 10.25 9.21
N THR A 59 12.96 10.77 8.09
CA THR A 59 14.25 11.44 8.05
C THR A 59 14.02 12.76 8.77
N THR A 60 14.18 12.73 10.09
CA THR A 60 14.68 13.89 10.81
C THR A 60 16.05 14.19 10.20
N LYS A 61 16.05 15.00 9.15
CA LYS A 61 17.26 15.58 8.58
C LYS A 61 17.76 16.57 9.63
N ALA A 62 18.58 16.08 10.54
CA ALA A 62 19.46 16.93 11.32
C ALA A 62 20.41 17.63 10.32
N GLY A 63 20.28 18.94 10.21
CA GLY A 63 21.12 19.81 9.40
C GLY A 63 20.92 21.23 9.87
#